data_AF-Q0W4J5-F1
#
_entry.id   AF-Q0W4J5-F1
#
_cell.length_a   1.000
_cell.length_b   1.000
_cell.length_c   1.000
_cell.angle_alpha   90.00
_cell.angle_beta   90.00
_cell.angle_gamma   90.00
#
_symmetry.space_group_name_H-M   'P 1'
#
loop_
_entity.id
_entity.type
_entity.pdbx_description
1 polymer ?
#
loop_
_entity_poly.entity_id
_entity_poly.type
_entity_poly.pdbx_seq_one_letter_code
_entity_poly.pdbx_strand_id
1 'polypeptide(L)'
;MLYVGLDDTDSKLGMCTTYLAAVLAERLAKFGLVGFPRLIRFNPNIKYKTRGNAGLALALDAGPGAMDEVERIALAAVKEHARLEDENTNPGVVLYCGEITQELKDYALRVVRDVVEISEAEALAEKYGMRVHKFKIGRGIIGALGAICMDLYDHTYELLAYRMPENYEKPRQLDRSSVYAMDAATYPDTWDNVDLHNKVIVFSPHTPDPVLYGIRGNSPDVLLKAQRMLVTEPVERCQIFITNQGTDMHLLSVGSIVEAKDDRSYILKGKVTQAPHTIEGGHVFFEIGDKTGVLKCSAFEPTKNFREIVRKLVPGDEVKVYGSVKDRTVNLEKLEIVNLVPLTRTVSPVCPQCGRHMESAGAGQGYRCRKCKTKAPGQITQEIERDLKFGLYEVPPTARRHLAKQIIRIAEPWCAMHPSR
;
A
#
# COMPACT_ATOMS: atom_id res chain seq x y z
N MET A 1 0.27 9.20 -31.03
CA MET A 1 0.50 9.14 -29.57
C MET A 1 1.98 9.26 -29.29
N LEU A 2 2.35 10.31 -28.57
CA LEU A 2 3.69 10.54 -28.03
C LEU A 2 3.60 10.47 -26.50
N TYR A 3 4.44 9.64 -25.90
CA TYR A 3 4.50 9.44 -24.46
C TYR A 3 5.75 10.13 -23.88
N VAL A 4 5.59 10.71 -22.69
CA VAL A 4 6.68 11.28 -21.89
C VAL A 4 6.66 10.62 -20.51
N GLY A 5 7.73 9.93 -20.15
CA GLY A 5 7.91 9.26 -18.87
C GLY A 5 8.98 9.95 -18.03
N LEU A 6 8.76 10.04 -16.71
CA LEU A 6 9.64 10.70 -15.76
C LEU A 6 9.71 9.89 -14.45
N ASP A 7 10.89 9.80 -13.85
CA ASP A 7 11.04 9.27 -12.49
C ASP A 7 12.33 9.82 -11.85
N ASP A 8 12.44 9.66 -10.52
CA ASP A 8 13.62 9.94 -9.70
C ASP A 8 14.06 11.42 -9.75
N THR A 9 13.07 12.32 -9.78
CA THR A 9 13.28 13.79 -9.81
C THR A 9 13.14 14.46 -8.45
N ASP A 10 12.56 13.76 -7.47
CA ASP A 10 12.37 14.23 -6.11
C ASP A 10 13.56 13.96 -5.20
N SER A 11 13.63 14.69 -4.10
CA SER A 11 14.65 14.56 -3.07
C SER A 11 14.04 14.60 -1.68
N LYS A 12 14.79 14.14 -0.67
CA LYS A 12 14.32 14.20 0.73
C LYS A 12 14.26 15.63 1.28
N LEU A 13 14.91 16.58 0.60
CA LEU A 13 15.09 17.97 1.00
C LEU A 13 14.09 18.93 0.33
N GLY A 14 13.21 18.42 -0.55
CA GLY A 14 12.16 19.21 -1.22
C GLY A 14 11.99 18.83 -2.69
N MET A 15 10.93 19.36 -3.32
CA MET A 15 10.43 18.98 -4.66
C MET A 15 9.81 17.57 -4.74
N CYS A 16 8.88 17.39 -5.66
CA CYS A 16 8.13 16.16 -5.84
C CYS A 16 7.96 15.85 -7.33
N THR A 17 8.21 14.61 -7.75
CA THR A 17 8.08 14.17 -9.15
C THR A 17 6.66 14.41 -9.70
N THR A 18 5.65 14.38 -8.82
CA THR A 18 4.26 14.70 -9.20
C THR A 18 4.06 16.18 -9.50
N TYR A 19 4.75 17.09 -8.79
CA TYR A 19 4.69 18.53 -9.07
C TYR A 19 5.27 18.84 -10.46
N LEU A 20 6.41 18.23 -10.79
CA LEU A 20 6.99 18.35 -12.13
C LEU A 20 6.04 17.82 -13.22
N ALA A 21 5.36 16.70 -12.96
CA ALA A 21 4.35 16.18 -13.89
C ALA A 21 3.17 17.14 -14.06
N ALA A 22 2.72 17.83 -13.00
CA ALA A 22 1.68 18.85 -13.08
C ALA A 22 2.14 20.06 -13.92
N VAL A 23 3.38 20.53 -13.73
CA VAL A 23 3.98 21.58 -14.56
C VAL A 23 4.06 21.16 -16.03
N LEU A 24 4.45 19.90 -16.29
CA LEU A 24 4.53 19.40 -17.66
C LEU A 24 3.18 19.19 -18.31
N ALA A 25 2.16 18.76 -17.57
CA ALA A 25 0.80 18.65 -18.07
C ALA A 25 0.30 20.00 -18.60
N GLU A 26 0.58 21.09 -17.86
CA GLU A 26 0.28 22.46 -18.28
C GLU A 26 1.10 22.89 -19.51
N ARG A 27 2.44 22.76 -19.46
CA ARG A 27 3.33 23.21 -20.55
C ARG A 27 3.14 22.43 -21.85
N LEU A 28 2.74 21.17 -21.76
CA LEU A 28 2.54 20.27 -22.90
C LEU A 28 1.07 20.19 -23.36
N ALA A 29 0.13 20.87 -22.70
CA ALA A 29 -1.29 20.86 -23.07
C ALA A 29 -1.53 21.24 -24.54
N LYS A 30 -0.70 22.15 -25.09
CA LYS A 30 -0.74 22.57 -26.50
C LYS A 30 -0.48 21.45 -27.52
N PHE A 31 0.05 20.31 -27.10
CA PHE A 31 0.28 19.12 -27.93
C PHE A 31 -0.85 18.09 -27.82
N GLY A 32 -1.98 18.45 -27.21
CA GLY A 32 -3.13 17.57 -27.06
C GLY A 32 -2.93 16.53 -25.95
N LEU A 33 -2.86 16.96 -24.68
CA LEU A 33 -2.80 16.02 -23.55
C LEU A 33 -4.03 15.09 -23.56
N VAL A 34 -3.79 13.78 -23.60
CA VAL A 34 -4.85 12.75 -23.63
C VAL A 34 -5.14 12.26 -22.22
N GLY A 35 -6.35 12.56 -21.73
CA GLY A 35 -6.80 12.15 -20.40
C GLY A 35 -5.98 12.81 -19.28
N PHE A 36 -5.77 12.05 -18.19
CA PHE A 36 -4.99 12.52 -17.04
C PHE A 36 -3.56 11.96 -17.09
N PRO A 37 -2.56 12.71 -16.60
CA PRO A 37 -1.25 12.15 -16.30
C PRO A 37 -1.35 10.91 -15.42
N ARG A 38 -0.41 9.99 -15.59
CA ARG A 38 -0.37 8.71 -14.87
C ARG A 38 0.61 8.81 -13.71
N LEU A 39 0.21 8.34 -12.53
CA LEU A 39 1.08 8.15 -11.36
C LEU A 39 1.16 6.66 -11.05
N ILE A 40 2.30 6.05 -11.38
CA ILE A 40 2.49 4.60 -11.29
C ILE A 40 3.45 4.31 -10.14
N ARG A 41 2.94 3.67 -9.10
CA ARG A 41 3.72 3.17 -7.96
C ARG A 41 4.38 1.85 -8.35
N PHE A 42 5.67 1.73 -8.07
CA PHE A 42 6.48 0.54 -8.35
C PHE A 42 6.69 -0.32 -7.12
N ASN A 43 7.55 -1.34 -7.23
CA ASN A 43 7.84 -2.28 -6.16
C ASN A 43 8.20 -1.53 -4.86
N PRO A 44 7.37 -1.64 -3.81
CA PRO A 44 7.53 -0.81 -2.64
C PRO A 44 8.67 -1.30 -1.72
N ASN A 45 9.45 -2.30 -2.13
CA ASN A 45 10.53 -2.91 -1.34
C ASN A 45 11.94 -2.50 -1.78
N ILE A 46 12.07 -1.79 -2.90
CA ILE A 46 13.37 -1.32 -3.38
C ILE A 46 14.04 -0.43 -2.32
N LYS A 47 15.31 -0.71 -2.03
CA LYS A 47 16.11 0.02 -1.03
C LYS A 47 16.41 1.45 -1.46
N TYR A 48 16.89 1.59 -2.70
CA TYR A 48 17.25 2.88 -3.29
C TYR A 48 16.07 3.46 -4.08
N LYS A 49 15.05 3.91 -3.34
CA LYS A 49 13.85 4.53 -3.90
C LYS A 49 13.68 5.95 -3.38
N THR A 50 13.04 6.78 -4.19
CA THR A 50 12.47 8.04 -3.73
C THR A 50 11.21 7.79 -2.91
N ARG A 51 10.60 8.84 -2.34
CA ARG A 51 9.45 8.63 -1.44
C ARG A 51 8.28 8.05 -2.23
N GLY A 52 7.87 6.86 -1.82
CA GLY A 52 6.72 6.17 -2.40
C GLY A 52 6.98 5.53 -3.78
N ASN A 53 8.23 5.50 -4.26
CA ASN A 53 8.70 4.79 -5.47
C ASN A 53 7.72 4.88 -6.65
N ALA A 54 7.67 6.01 -7.36
CA ALA A 54 6.68 6.23 -8.41
C ALA A 54 7.21 6.98 -9.62
N GLY A 55 6.86 6.47 -10.79
CA GLY A 55 7.11 7.10 -12.09
C GLY A 55 5.83 7.72 -12.64
N LEU A 56 6.02 8.70 -13.50
CA LEU A 56 4.99 9.55 -14.05
C LEU A 56 4.98 9.40 -15.56
N ALA A 57 3.81 9.39 -16.18
CA ALA A 57 3.69 9.38 -17.62
C ALA A 57 2.60 10.32 -18.13
N LEU A 58 2.88 10.99 -19.25
CA LEU A 58 1.91 11.81 -19.98
C LEU A 58 1.76 11.23 -21.38
N ALA A 59 0.54 11.22 -21.88
CA ALA A 59 0.22 10.81 -23.25
C ALA A 59 -0.27 12.03 -24.02
N LEU A 60 0.32 12.27 -25.19
CA LEU A 60 0.02 13.41 -26.06
C LEU A 60 -0.52 12.89 -27.40
N ASP A 61 -1.58 13.50 -27.90
CA ASP A 61 -2.08 13.31 -29.26
C ASP A 61 -1.23 14.10 -30.25
N ALA A 62 0.06 13.78 -30.23
CA ALA A 62 1.07 14.33 -31.11
C ALA A 62 1.79 13.18 -31.82
N GLY A 63 2.17 13.45 -33.07
CA GLY A 63 3.00 12.56 -33.88
C GLY A 63 4.50 12.77 -33.60
N PRO A 64 5.37 12.03 -34.30
CA PRO A 64 6.83 12.12 -34.10
C PRO A 64 7.39 13.52 -34.39
N GLY A 65 6.74 14.32 -35.23
CA GLY A 65 7.18 15.70 -35.53
C GLY A 65 7.15 16.67 -34.34
N ALA A 66 6.41 16.35 -33.26
CA ALA A 66 6.41 17.16 -32.04
C ALA A 66 7.51 16.75 -31.04
N MET A 67 8.22 15.64 -31.30
CA MET A 67 9.10 15.01 -30.31
C MET A 67 10.23 15.93 -29.85
N ASP A 68 10.89 16.64 -30.76
CA ASP A 68 12.02 17.53 -30.43
C ASP A 68 11.60 18.68 -29.49
N GLU A 69 10.43 19.28 -29.73
CA GLU A 69 9.93 20.38 -28.92
C GLU A 69 9.42 19.89 -27.56
N VAL A 70 8.73 18.74 -27.53
CA VAL A 70 8.28 18.10 -26.28
C VAL A 70 9.48 17.71 -25.43
N GLU A 71 10.51 17.13 -26.04
CA GLU A 71 11.78 16.79 -25.39
C GLU A 71 12.45 18.03 -24.80
N ARG A 72 12.55 19.12 -25.58
CA ARG A 72 13.11 20.39 -25.09
C ARG A 72 12.37 20.92 -23.87
N ILE A 73 11.04 20.92 -23.90
CA ILE A 73 10.19 21.38 -22.78
C ILE A 73 10.35 20.47 -21.56
N ALA A 74 10.35 19.15 -21.75
CA ALA A 74 10.52 18.18 -20.68
C ALA A 74 11.87 18.35 -19.97
N LEU A 75 12.97 18.44 -20.73
CA LEU A 75 14.31 18.61 -20.20
C LEU A 75 14.49 19.97 -19.52
N ALA A 76 13.88 21.04 -20.05
CA ALA A 76 13.90 22.35 -19.40
C ALA A 76 13.20 22.31 -18.04
N ALA A 77 12.01 21.69 -17.95
CA ALA A 77 11.28 21.56 -16.69
C ALA A 77 12.04 20.70 -15.66
N VAL A 78 12.68 19.61 -16.11
CA VAL A 78 13.54 18.80 -15.22
C VAL A 78 14.70 19.63 -14.69
N LYS A 79 15.39 20.41 -15.54
CA LYS A 79 16.49 21.28 -15.08
C LYS A 79 16.03 22.37 -14.11
N GLU A 80 14.82 22.90 -14.30
CA GLU A 80 14.25 23.95 -13.46
C GLU A 80 13.80 23.44 -12.08
N HIS A 81 13.22 22.23 -12.03
CA HIS A 81 12.54 21.74 -10.82
C HIS A 81 13.19 20.54 -10.15
N ALA A 82 14.04 19.75 -10.83
CA ALA A 82 14.70 18.61 -10.22
C ALA A 82 15.84 19.07 -9.29
N ARG A 83 16.01 18.36 -8.17
CA ARG A 83 17.09 18.62 -7.20
C ARG A 83 18.34 17.83 -7.58
N LEU A 84 18.99 18.24 -8.67
CA LEU A 84 20.19 17.57 -9.20
C LEU A 84 21.38 17.58 -8.23
N GLU A 85 21.35 18.40 -7.17
CA GLU A 85 22.39 18.44 -6.14
C GLU A 85 22.32 17.23 -5.17
N ASP A 86 21.15 16.61 -4.96
CA ASP A 86 21.04 15.45 -4.06
C ASP A 86 21.60 14.19 -4.74
N GLU A 87 22.62 13.57 -4.14
CA GLU A 87 23.29 12.35 -4.63
C GLU A 87 22.32 11.20 -4.93
N ASN A 88 21.18 11.13 -4.22
CA ASN A 88 20.21 10.06 -4.39
C ASN A 88 19.18 10.33 -5.50
N THR A 89 19.10 11.56 -6.01
CA THR A 89 18.20 11.96 -7.09
C THR A 89 18.87 11.69 -8.43
N ASN A 90 18.38 10.69 -9.18
CA ASN A 90 18.96 10.24 -10.45
C ASN A 90 17.94 10.23 -11.59
N PRO A 91 17.48 11.43 -12.03
CA PRO A 91 16.34 11.55 -12.94
C PRO A 91 16.50 10.75 -14.23
N GLY A 92 15.38 10.19 -14.69
CA GLY A 92 15.25 9.63 -16.03
C GLY A 92 14.09 10.27 -16.77
N VAL A 93 14.31 10.60 -18.04
CA VAL A 93 13.25 11.04 -18.96
C VAL A 93 13.25 10.10 -20.16
N VAL A 94 12.09 9.57 -20.51
CA VAL A 94 11.92 8.72 -21.69
C VAL A 94 10.84 9.32 -22.57
N LEU A 95 11.12 9.45 -23.87
CA LEU A 95 10.11 9.79 -24.86
C LEU A 95 9.92 8.61 -25.81
N TYR A 96 8.65 8.31 -26.09
CA TYR A 96 8.30 7.20 -26.97
C TYR A 96 7.13 7.56 -27.89
N CYS A 97 7.32 7.39 -29.19
CA CYS A 97 6.27 7.52 -30.19
C CYS A 97 6.17 6.21 -30.96
N GLY A 98 5.44 5.25 -30.39
CA GLY A 98 5.27 3.92 -30.96
C GLY A 98 4.19 3.14 -30.23
N GLU A 99 4.03 1.88 -30.61
CA GLU A 99 3.06 0.97 -30.03
C GLU A 99 3.55 0.37 -28.71
N ILE A 100 2.71 0.37 -27.66
CA ILE A 100 3.02 -0.29 -26.39
C ILE A 100 2.76 -1.80 -26.53
N THR A 101 3.81 -2.54 -26.86
CA THR A 101 3.78 -4.00 -27.05
C THR A 101 3.59 -4.77 -25.74
N GLN A 102 3.26 -6.07 -25.83
CA GLN A 102 3.17 -6.94 -24.65
C GLN A 102 4.49 -7.02 -23.87
N GLU A 103 5.63 -7.05 -24.55
CA GLU A 103 6.95 -7.09 -23.92
C GLU A 103 7.20 -5.83 -23.05
N LEU A 104 6.78 -4.65 -23.53
CA LEU A 104 6.86 -3.40 -22.77
C LEU A 104 5.91 -3.41 -21.55
N LYS A 105 4.72 -3.98 -21.70
CA LYS A 105 3.77 -4.15 -20.57
C LYS A 105 4.30 -5.12 -19.52
N ASP A 106 4.90 -6.23 -19.95
CA ASP A 106 5.50 -7.23 -19.05
C ASP A 106 6.68 -6.63 -18.29
N TYR A 107 7.51 -5.83 -18.97
CA TYR A 107 8.56 -5.04 -18.32
C TYR A 107 7.97 -4.13 -17.24
N ALA A 108 6.96 -3.32 -17.57
CA ALA A 108 6.34 -2.40 -16.64
C ALA A 108 5.77 -3.12 -15.40
N LEU A 109 5.12 -4.27 -15.60
CA LEU A 109 4.58 -5.08 -14.53
C LEU A 109 5.68 -5.67 -13.64
N ARG A 110 6.83 -6.06 -14.22
CA ARG A 110 8.01 -6.46 -13.45
C ARG A 110 8.57 -5.32 -12.60
N VAL A 111 8.58 -4.07 -13.09
CA VAL A 111 9.00 -2.91 -12.27
C VAL A 111 8.12 -2.73 -11.03
N VAL A 112 6.83 -3.10 -11.10
CA VAL A 112 5.92 -3.07 -9.94
C VAL A 112 6.09 -4.25 -8.99
N ARG A 113 6.52 -5.42 -9.49
CA ARG A 113 6.48 -6.69 -8.74
C ARG A 113 7.85 -7.26 -8.37
N ASP A 114 8.91 -6.79 -8.98
CA ASP A 114 10.25 -7.37 -8.91
C ASP A 114 11.34 -6.29 -8.82
N VAL A 115 12.61 -6.71 -8.76
CA VAL A 115 13.80 -5.89 -8.89
C VAL A 115 14.23 -5.91 -10.35
N VAL A 116 14.48 -4.74 -10.92
CA VAL A 116 14.83 -4.57 -12.33
C VAL A 116 16.13 -3.78 -12.43
N GLU A 117 17.00 -4.19 -13.33
CA GLU A 117 18.29 -3.54 -13.56
C GLU A 117 18.19 -2.39 -14.58
N ILE A 118 19.12 -1.44 -14.49
CA ILE A 118 19.18 -0.28 -15.41
C ILE A 118 19.45 -0.75 -16.85
N SER A 119 20.28 -1.77 -17.03
CA SER A 119 20.64 -2.32 -18.34
C SER A 119 19.46 -2.94 -19.09
N GLU A 120 18.49 -3.51 -18.37
CA GLU A 120 17.27 -4.03 -18.98
C GLU A 120 16.43 -2.88 -19.58
N ALA A 121 16.35 -1.75 -18.88
CA ALA A 121 15.66 -0.56 -19.36
C ALA A 121 16.35 0.06 -20.58
N GLU A 122 17.69 0.11 -20.57
CA GLU A 122 18.49 0.59 -21.72
C GLU A 122 18.27 -0.29 -22.95
N ALA A 123 18.37 -1.61 -22.80
CA ALA A 123 18.22 -2.54 -23.91
C ALA A 123 16.82 -2.47 -24.54
N LEU A 124 15.78 -2.35 -23.72
CA LEU A 124 14.42 -2.15 -24.23
C LEU A 124 14.25 -0.80 -24.92
N ALA A 125 14.77 0.28 -24.34
CA ALA A 125 14.68 1.60 -24.95
C ALA A 125 15.39 1.65 -26.32
N GLU A 126 16.58 1.05 -26.44
CA GLU A 126 17.31 0.94 -27.70
C GLU A 126 16.53 0.11 -28.73
N LYS A 127 16.06 -1.07 -28.33
CA LYS A 127 15.28 -1.97 -29.20
C LYS A 127 14.03 -1.31 -29.79
N TYR A 128 13.35 -0.45 -29.03
CA TYR A 128 12.13 0.22 -29.45
C TYR A 128 12.35 1.65 -29.99
N GLY A 129 13.61 2.11 -30.09
CA GLY A 129 13.94 3.44 -30.60
C GLY A 129 13.43 4.59 -29.73
N MET A 130 13.42 4.40 -28.40
CA MET A 130 13.01 5.43 -27.45
C MET A 130 14.11 6.46 -27.24
N ARG A 131 13.74 7.73 -27.03
CA ARG A 131 14.72 8.75 -26.63
C ARG A 131 14.85 8.75 -25.11
N VAL A 132 16.07 8.50 -24.64
CA VAL A 132 16.36 8.37 -23.21
C VAL A 132 17.32 9.46 -22.77
N HIS A 133 16.95 10.20 -21.73
CA HIS A 133 17.82 11.16 -21.06
C HIS A 133 18.10 10.71 -19.64
N LYS A 134 19.37 10.48 -19.37
CA LYS A 134 19.87 10.10 -18.05
C LYS A 134 20.52 11.28 -17.38
N PHE A 135 20.10 11.55 -16.15
CA PHE A 135 20.81 12.43 -15.26
C PHE A 135 21.55 11.56 -14.24
N LYS A 136 22.85 11.85 -14.03
CA LYS A 136 23.75 11.03 -13.19
C LYS A 136 23.77 9.55 -13.64
N ILE A 137 23.57 8.60 -12.73
CA ILE A 137 23.57 7.17 -13.08
C ILE A 137 22.29 6.74 -13.85
N GLY A 138 21.29 7.62 -13.97
CA GLY A 138 20.11 7.40 -14.81
C GLY A 138 19.17 6.30 -14.31
N ARG A 139 19.08 6.07 -13.00
CA ARG A 139 18.19 5.06 -12.43
C ARG A 139 16.71 5.32 -12.76
N GLY A 140 16.29 6.59 -12.83
CA GLY A 140 14.92 6.97 -13.14
C GLY A 140 14.42 6.50 -14.51
N ILE A 141 15.27 6.01 -15.42
CA ILE A 141 14.77 5.46 -16.70
C ILE A 141 13.91 4.22 -16.48
N ILE A 142 14.17 3.44 -15.41
CA ILE A 142 13.42 2.23 -15.08
C ILE A 142 11.96 2.61 -14.86
N GLY A 143 11.73 3.60 -14.00
CA GLY A 143 10.39 4.06 -13.70
C GLY A 143 9.77 4.92 -14.79
N ALA A 144 10.54 5.73 -15.51
CA ALA A 144 10.04 6.48 -16.66
C ALA A 144 9.48 5.53 -17.74
N LEU A 145 10.24 4.49 -18.10
CA LEU A 145 9.81 3.45 -19.03
C LEU A 145 8.62 2.65 -18.47
N GLY A 146 8.71 2.23 -17.20
CA GLY A 146 7.66 1.49 -16.52
C GLY A 146 6.34 2.26 -16.45
N ALA A 147 6.38 3.59 -16.24
CA ALA A 147 5.18 4.42 -16.18
C ALA A 147 4.51 4.59 -17.55
N ILE A 148 5.30 4.75 -18.63
CA ILE A 148 4.79 4.81 -20.00
C ILE A 148 4.07 3.49 -20.34
N CYS A 149 4.74 2.37 -20.07
CA CYS A 149 4.36 1.07 -20.60
C CYS A 149 3.35 0.32 -19.73
N MET A 150 3.04 0.83 -18.53
CA MET A 150 2.11 0.17 -17.60
C MET A 150 0.74 -0.04 -18.25
N ASP A 151 0.18 -1.24 -18.11
CA ASP A 151 -1.20 -1.54 -18.47
C ASP A 151 -2.05 -1.64 -17.19
N LEU A 152 -3.01 -0.74 -17.02
CA LEU A 152 -3.82 -0.66 -15.80
C LEU A 152 -5.08 -1.52 -15.95
N TYR A 153 -5.07 -2.72 -15.36
CA TYR A 153 -6.25 -3.59 -15.29
C TYR A 153 -7.22 -3.21 -14.14
N ASP A 154 -6.74 -2.46 -13.15
CA ASP A 154 -7.51 -1.74 -12.13
C ASP A 154 -6.79 -0.40 -11.92
N HIS A 155 -7.55 0.64 -11.61
CA HIS A 155 -7.01 1.97 -11.35
C HIS A 155 -7.88 2.75 -10.39
N THR A 156 -7.27 3.78 -9.83
CA THR A 156 -7.93 4.79 -8.99
C THR A 156 -7.45 6.16 -9.43
N TYR A 157 -8.10 7.20 -8.94
CA TYR A 157 -7.68 8.57 -9.17
C TYR A 157 -7.10 9.17 -7.89
N GLU A 158 -6.09 10.02 -8.04
CA GLU A 158 -5.57 10.85 -6.93
C GLU A 158 -5.51 12.31 -7.39
N LEU A 159 -6.14 13.21 -6.64
CA LEU A 159 -6.05 14.65 -6.82
C LEU A 159 -5.00 15.18 -5.85
N LEU A 160 -3.89 15.67 -6.40
CA LEU A 160 -2.85 16.34 -5.63
C LEU A 160 -3.03 17.86 -5.74
N ALA A 161 -3.12 18.51 -4.58
CA ALA A 161 -3.05 19.96 -4.46
C ALA A 161 -1.66 20.37 -3.98
N TYR A 162 -1.12 21.44 -4.56
CA TYR A 162 0.22 21.93 -4.25
C TYR A 162 0.18 23.30 -3.60
N ARG A 163 1.10 23.53 -2.67
CA ARG A 163 1.15 24.73 -1.83
C ARG A 163 1.79 25.89 -2.59
N MET A 164 1.42 27.10 -2.22
CA MET A 164 2.20 28.28 -2.58
C MET A 164 3.66 28.14 -2.08
N PRO A 165 4.68 28.51 -2.89
CA PRO A 165 6.09 28.35 -2.50
C PRO A 165 6.44 29.00 -1.15
N GLU A 166 5.79 30.10 -0.79
CA GLU A 166 5.99 30.81 0.47
C GLU A 166 5.55 29.98 1.69
N ASN A 167 4.76 28.93 1.49
CA ASN A 167 4.28 28.04 2.54
C ASN A 167 5.08 26.74 2.65
N TYR A 168 6.07 26.50 1.80
CA TYR A 168 6.94 25.32 1.95
C TYR A 168 7.59 25.30 3.35
N GLU A 169 7.82 24.09 3.86
CA GLU A 169 8.39 23.82 5.21
C GLU A 169 7.55 24.29 6.41
N LYS A 170 6.54 25.15 6.22
CA LYS A 170 5.62 25.57 7.27
C LYS A 170 4.58 24.48 7.56
N PRO A 171 4.03 24.40 8.78
CA PRO A 171 2.89 23.53 9.07
C PRO A 171 1.74 23.79 8.08
N ARG A 172 1.13 22.71 7.58
CA ARG A 172 -0.01 22.80 6.66
C ARG A 172 -1.21 23.37 7.39
N GLN A 173 -1.87 24.35 6.78
CA GLN A 173 -3.11 24.91 7.33
C GLN A 173 -4.29 24.23 6.64
N LEU A 174 -4.96 23.36 7.38
CA LEU A 174 -6.08 22.55 6.93
C LEU A 174 -7.12 22.51 8.04
N ASP A 175 -8.31 23.04 7.78
CA ASP A 175 -9.37 23.03 8.76
C ASP A 175 -9.84 21.60 9.00
N ARG A 176 -9.60 21.12 10.22
CA ARG A 176 -9.90 19.75 10.58
C ARG A 176 -11.39 19.44 10.44
N SER A 177 -12.31 20.35 10.77
CA SER A 177 -13.75 20.09 10.67
C SER A 177 -14.20 19.86 9.22
N SER A 178 -13.66 20.64 8.28
CA SER A 178 -13.92 20.50 6.85
C SER A 178 -13.46 19.15 6.30
N VAL A 179 -12.32 18.63 6.78
CA VAL A 179 -11.77 17.32 6.36
C VAL A 179 -12.69 16.18 6.79
N TYR A 180 -13.14 16.17 8.05
CA TYR A 180 -14.04 15.13 8.54
C TYR A 180 -15.42 15.22 7.88
N ALA A 181 -15.92 16.43 7.60
CA ALA A 181 -17.17 16.62 6.86
C ALA A 181 -17.05 16.13 5.41
N MET A 182 -15.91 16.40 4.75
CA MET A 182 -15.60 15.89 3.42
C MET A 182 -15.59 14.36 3.41
N ASP A 183 -14.82 13.71 4.30
CA ASP A 183 -14.74 12.25 4.36
C ASP A 183 -16.10 11.60 4.60
N ALA A 184 -16.91 12.15 5.50
CA ALA A 184 -18.25 11.64 5.76
C ALA A 184 -19.19 11.73 4.54
N ALA A 185 -19.01 12.76 3.69
CA ALA A 185 -19.87 13.03 2.55
C ALA A 185 -19.43 12.36 1.23
N THR A 186 -18.19 11.87 1.17
CA THR A 186 -17.62 11.28 -0.05
C THR A 186 -17.15 9.85 0.12
N TYR A 187 -17.02 9.32 1.35
CA TYR A 187 -16.83 7.88 1.56
C TYR A 187 -18.09 7.10 1.14
N PRO A 188 -17.98 5.94 0.45
CA PRO A 188 -16.76 5.20 0.11
C PRO A 188 -16.12 5.55 -1.24
N ASP A 189 -16.66 6.52 -1.98
CA ASP A 189 -16.13 6.92 -3.30
C ASP A 189 -14.78 7.64 -3.21
N THR A 190 -14.46 8.18 -2.04
CA THR A 190 -13.11 8.53 -1.58
C THR A 190 -12.73 7.72 -0.35
N TRP A 191 -11.44 7.49 -0.13
CA TRP A 191 -10.94 6.73 1.00
C TRP A 191 -9.55 7.23 1.44
N ASP A 192 -9.08 6.71 2.58
CA ASP A 192 -7.80 7.08 3.20
C ASP A 192 -7.66 8.59 3.47
N ASN A 193 -8.78 9.32 3.58
CA ASN A 193 -8.73 10.75 3.90
C ASN A 193 -8.36 10.95 5.37
N VAL A 194 -9.02 10.18 6.23
CA VAL A 194 -8.86 10.19 7.68
C VAL A 194 -8.80 8.76 8.22
N ASP A 195 -8.24 8.66 9.41
CA ASP A 195 -8.35 7.51 10.30
C ASP A 195 -9.23 7.92 11.48
N LEU A 196 -10.47 7.43 11.51
CA LEU A 196 -11.47 7.74 12.55
C LEU A 196 -11.08 7.11 13.88
N HIS A 197 -10.63 5.85 13.87
CA HIS A 197 -10.20 5.15 15.08
C HIS A 197 -9.03 5.85 15.77
N ASN A 198 -7.99 6.19 15.00
CA ASN A 198 -6.79 6.84 15.51
C ASN A 198 -6.91 8.39 15.53
N LYS A 199 -8.01 8.95 14.99
CA LYS A 199 -8.31 10.39 14.90
C LYS A 199 -7.27 11.20 14.13
N VAL A 200 -6.68 10.62 13.09
CA VAL A 200 -5.60 11.20 12.27
C VAL A 200 -6.13 11.65 10.90
N ILE A 201 -5.59 12.74 10.37
CA ILE A 201 -5.76 13.12 8.95
C ILE A 201 -4.65 12.43 8.16
N VAL A 202 -5.00 11.63 7.15
CA VAL A 202 -4.08 10.73 6.46
C VAL A 202 -3.62 11.26 5.10
N PHE A 203 -4.54 11.87 4.35
CA PHE A 203 -4.27 12.37 3.00
C PHE A 203 -3.35 13.61 2.89
N SER A 204 -2.96 14.20 4.02
CA SER A 204 -2.07 15.37 4.06
C SER A 204 -0.69 14.94 4.58
N PRO A 205 0.40 15.12 3.81
CA PRO A 205 1.73 14.71 4.24
C PRO A 205 2.27 15.56 5.40
N HIS A 206 3.18 14.98 6.19
CA HIS A 206 3.85 15.65 7.32
C HIS A 206 5.26 16.15 7.00
N THR A 207 5.54 16.36 5.72
CA THR A 207 6.90 16.56 5.21
C THR A 207 7.05 17.92 4.55
N PRO A 208 8.28 18.42 4.36
CA PRO A 208 8.54 19.76 3.81
C PRO A 208 8.22 19.89 2.31
N ASP A 209 7.62 18.86 1.70
CA ASP A 209 7.32 18.81 0.27
C ASP A 209 6.22 19.80 -0.16
N PRO A 210 6.10 20.07 -1.48
CA PRO A 210 5.12 21.02 -2.01
C PRO A 210 3.66 20.51 -1.96
N VAL A 211 3.40 19.26 -1.59
CA VAL A 211 2.05 18.68 -1.63
C VAL A 211 1.27 19.17 -0.42
N LEU A 212 0.12 19.82 -0.63
CA LEU A 212 -0.80 20.19 0.44
C LEU A 212 -1.59 18.97 0.92
N TYR A 213 -2.27 18.29 -0.01
CA TYR A 213 -3.01 17.05 0.26
C TYR A 213 -3.16 16.22 -1.03
N GLY A 214 -3.50 14.94 -0.87
CA GLY A 214 -3.79 14.00 -1.96
C GLY A 214 -5.08 13.21 -1.74
N ILE A 215 -6.18 13.60 -2.39
CA ILE A 215 -7.48 12.91 -2.24
C ILE A 215 -7.51 11.71 -3.18
N ARG A 216 -7.80 10.52 -2.67
CA ARG A 216 -7.94 9.29 -3.47
C ARG A 216 -9.41 8.92 -3.65
N GLY A 217 -9.76 8.43 -4.83
CA GLY A 217 -11.16 8.12 -5.14
C GLY A 217 -11.40 7.37 -6.44
N ASN A 218 -12.66 6.98 -6.65
CA ASN A 218 -13.10 6.18 -7.80
C ASN A 218 -13.29 7.01 -9.08
N SER A 219 -13.49 8.33 -8.99
CA SER A 219 -13.72 9.18 -10.16
C SER A 219 -13.17 10.61 -9.98
N PRO A 220 -12.80 11.31 -11.06
CA PRO A 220 -12.44 12.72 -11.00
C PRO A 220 -13.53 13.61 -10.37
N ASP A 221 -14.80 13.32 -10.64
CA ASP A 221 -15.93 14.12 -10.15
C ASP A 221 -16.04 14.11 -8.62
N VAL A 222 -15.85 12.94 -7.99
CA VAL A 222 -15.88 12.86 -6.53
C VAL A 222 -14.68 13.55 -5.91
N LEU A 223 -13.50 13.50 -6.56
CA LEU A 223 -12.32 14.23 -6.10
C LEU A 223 -12.52 15.74 -6.12
N LEU A 224 -13.12 16.26 -7.19
CA LEU A 224 -13.45 17.69 -7.30
C LEU A 224 -14.54 18.10 -6.30
N LYS A 225 -15.54 17.23 -6.05
CA LYS A 225 -16.54 17.44 -4.99
C LYS A 225 -15.86 17.53 -3.63
N ALA A 226 -14.99 16.57 -3.30
CA ALA A 226 -14.26 16.51 -2.05
C ALA A 226 -13.39 17.76 -1.86
N GLN A 227 -12.64 18.16 -2.89
CA GLN A 227 -11.80 19.36 -2.87
C GLN A 227 -12.60 20.63 -2.53
N ARG A 228 -13.79 20.83 -3.12
CA ARG A 228 -14.62 22.02 -2.87
C ARG A 228 -15.12 22.13 -1.42
N MET A 229 -15.11 21.04 -0.66
CA MET A 229 -15.53 21.02 0.74
C MET A 229 -14.41 21.39 1.71
N LEU A 230 -13.16 21.34 1.27
CA LEU A 230 -11.99 21.59 2.13
C LEU A 230 -11.77 23.09 2.34
N VAL A 231 -11.43 23.46 3.58
CA VAL A 231 -10.97 24.80 3.93
C VAL A 231 -9.48 24.72 4.26
N THR A 232 -8.64 25.34 3.42
CA THR A 232 -7.18 25.19 3.44
C THR A 232 -6.46 26.52 3.28
N GLU A 233 -5.13 26.52 3.46
CA GLU A 233 -4.27 27.56 2.88
C GLU A 233 -4.41 27.66 1.33
N PRO A 234 -4.00 28.78 0.71
CA PRO A 234 -4.05 28.93 -0.74
C PRO A 234 -3.32 27.81 -1.49
N VAL A 235 -3.96 27.36 -2.57
CA VAL A 235 -3.47 26.29 -3.44
C VAL A 235 -2.89 26.91 -4.70
N GLU A 236 -1.64 26.57 -5.03
CA GLU A 236 -0.95 27.08 -6.21
C GLU A 236 -1.48 26.39 -7.49
N ARG A 237 -1.55 25.06 -7.45
CA ARG A 237 -2.02 24.24 -8.57
C ARG A 237 -2.63 22.94 -8.07
N CYS A 238 -3.41 22.30 -8.93
CA CYS A 238 -4.01 20.99 -8.70
C CYS A 238 -3.83 20.11 -9.92
N GLN A 239 -3.60 18.82 -9.71
CA GLN A 239 -3.52 17.85 -10.78
C GLN A 239 -4.20 16.55 -10.35
N ILE A 240 -5.12 16.07 -11.19
CA ILE A 240 -5.69 14.72 -11.07
C ILE A 240 -4.79 13.75 -11.84
N PHE A 241 -4.46 12.63 -11.21
CA PHE A 241 -3.72 11.53 -11.80
C PHE A 241 -4.60 10.29 -11.88
N ILE A 242 -4.42 9.51 -12.94
CA ILE A 242 -4.84 8.10 -12.96
C ILE A 242 -3.70 7.25 -12.38
N THR A 243 -4.01 6.34 -11.46
CA THR A 243 -2.99 5.67 -10.64
C THR A 243 -3.27 4.18 -10.46
N ASN A 244 -2.23 3.41 -10.18
CA ASN A 244 -2.37 2.03 -9.71
C ASN A 244 -2.51 1.91 -8.19
N GLN A 245 -2.77 3.01 -7.47
CA GLN A 245 -2.90 2.97 -6.02
C GLN A 245 -4.16 2.23 -5.59
N GLY A 246 -4.07 1.51 -4.46
CA GLY A 246 -5.19 0.74 -3.95
C GLY A 246 -5.60 -0.43 -4.83
N THR A 247 -4.70 -1.04 -5.61
CA THR A 247 -5.05 -2.10 -6.59
C THR A 247 -4.48 -3.48 -6.27
N ASP A 248 -3.58 -3.60 -5.26
CA ASP A 248 -2.76 -4.79 -5.01
C ASP A 248 -1.86 -5.21 -6.19
N MET A 249 -1.56 -4.30 -7.12
CA MET A 249 -0.79 -4.64 -8.32
C MET A 249 0.62 -5.19 -8.03
N HIS A 250 1.18 -4.91 -6.85
CA HIS A 250 2.47 -5.45 -6.37
C HIS A 250 2.40 -6.88 -5.83
N LEU A 251 1.20 -7.41 -5.55
CA LEU A 251 1.07 -8.72 -4.93
C LEU A 251 1.20 -9.84 -5.96
N LEU A 252 2.07 -10.81 -5.64
CA LEU A 252 2.26 -12.05 -6.36
C LEU A 252 1.50 -13.19 -5.68
N SER A 253 1.00 -14.12 -6.48
CA SER A 253 0.51 -15.41 -5.97
C SER A 253 1.53 -16.48 -6.33
N VAL A 254 1.92 -17.27 -5.34
CA VAL A 254 2.85 -18.41 -5.51
C VAL A 254 2.18 -19.68 -5.01
N GLY A 255 2.62 -20.83 -5.53
CA GLY A 255 2.05 -22.13 -5.18
C GLY A 255 2.43 -22.59 -3.78
N SER A 256 3.56 -22.09 -3.26
CA SER A 256 4.10 -22.48 -1.97
C SER A 256 4.85 -21.35 -1.26
N ILE A 257 4.93 -21.44 0.08
CA ILE A 257 5.61 -20.44 0.91
C ILE A 257 7.12 -20.36 0.64
N VAL A 258 7.75 -21.47 0.26
CA VAL A 258 9.21 -21.48 0.00
C VAL A 258 9.61 -20.69 -1.26
N GLU A 259 8.68 -20.50 -2.21
CA GLU A 259 8.91 -19.70 -3.43
C GLU A 259 8.97 -18.20 -3.16
N ALA A 260 8.49 -17.73 -2.00
CA ALA A 260 8.55 -16.33 -1.63
C ALA A 260 10.00 -15.86 -1.51
N LYS A 261 10.34 -14.74 -2.14
CA LYS A 261 11.68 -14.14 -2.12
C LYS A 261 11.62 -12.77 -1.47
N ASP A 262 12.74 -12.35 -0.89
CA ASP A 262 12.88 -10.98 -0.40
C ASP A 262 12.69 -9.95 -1.53
N ASP A 263 12.39 -8.73 -1.13
CA ASP A 263 12.17 -7.56 -1.98
C ASP A 263 10.96 -7.68 -2.93
N ARG A 264 10.01 -8.58 -2.62
CA ARG A 264 8.77 -8.79 -3.38
C ARG A 264 7.57 -8.86 -2.43
N SER A 265 6.36 -8.81 -2.97
CA SER A 265 5.13 -8.84 -2.17
C SER A 265 4.20 -9.94 -2.62
N TYR A 266 3.52 -10.58 -1.68
CA TYR A 266 2.81 -11.83 -1.92
C TYR A 266 1.46 -11.89 -1.23
N ILE A 267 0.60 -12.76 -1.78
CA ILE A 267 -0.52 -13.38 -1.10
C ILE A 267 -0.08 -14.82 -0.79
N LEU A 268 0.10 -15.14 0.49
CA LEU A 268 0.54 -16.47 0.93
C LEU A 268 -0.52 -17.11 1.81
N LYS A 269 -0.89 -18.36 1.50
CA LYS A 269 -1.81 -19.16 2.31
C LYS A 269 -1.03 -20.15 3.17
N GLY A 270 -1.34 -20.24 4.45
CA GLY A 270 -0.68 -21.18 5.36
C GLY A 270 -1.44 -21.36 6.67
N LYS A 271 -0.98 -22.30 7.48
CA LYS A 271 -1.45 -22.48 8.85
C LYS A 271 -0.51 -21.81 9.82
N VAL A 272 -1.03 -21.18 10.86
CA VAL A 272 -0.22 -20.63 11.96
C VAL A 272 0.53 -21.77 12.63
N THR A 273 1.86 -21.73 12.61
CA THR A 273 2.74 -22.74 13.23
C THR A 273 3.24 -22.27 14.58
N GLN A 274 3.51 -20.97 14.71
CA GLN A 274 3.93 -20.33 15.96
C GLN A 274 2.90 -19.26 16.34
N ALA A 275 2.49 -19.26 17.61
CA ALA A 275 1.58 -18.27 18.15
C ALA A 275 2.17 -16.84 18.09
N PRO A 276 1.32 -15.82 17.94
CA PRO A 276 1.75 -14.43 18.01
C PRO A 276 2.47 -14.09 19.32
N HIS A 277 3.62 -13.44 19.21
CA HIS A 277 4.36 -12.88 20.35
C HIS A 277 4.73 -11.43 20.08
N THR A 278 4.69 -10.61 21.13
CA THR A 278 5.02 -9.18 21.05
C THR A 278 6.47 -8.96 21.50
N ILE A 279 7.21 -8.16 20.75
CA ILE A 279 8.58 -7.75 21.11
C ILE A 279 8.62 -6.28 21.57
N GLU A 280 9.78 -5.84 22.05
CA GLU A 280 10.04 -4.43 22.36
C GLU A 280 9.71 -3.52 21.16
N GLY A 281 9.13 -2.34 21.43
CA GLY A 281 8.55 -1.46 20.41
C GLY A 281 7.12 -1.83 19.99
N GLY A 282 6.56 -2.94 20.49
CA GLY A 282 5.16 -3.31 20.29
C GLY A 282 4.88 -3.99 18.94
N HIS A 283 5.90 -4.48 18.26
CA HIS A 283 5.74 -5.28 17.04
C HIS A 283 5.25 -6.69 17.40
N VAL A 284 4.34 -7.26 16.60
CA VAL A 284 3.82 -8.62 16.79
C VAL A 284 4.34 -9.51 15.69
N PHE A 285 4.91 -10.66 16.06
CA PHE A 285 5.40 -11.66 15.13
C PHE A 285 4.70 -13.00 15.35
N PHE A 286 4.49 -13.74 14.27
CA PHE A 286 4.03 -15.13 14.28
C PHE A 286 4.61 -15.86 13.07
N GLU A 287 4.35 -17.15 12.94
CA GLU A 287 4.79 -17.93 11.79
C GLU A 287 3.63 -18.62 11.13
N ILE A 288 3.67 -18.69 9.80
CA ILE A 288 2.79 -19.55 9.01
C ILE A 288 3.61 -20.60 8.28
N GLY A 289 3.03 -21.78 8.10
CA GLY A 289 3.64 -22.85 7.33
C GLY A 289 2.65 -23.58 6.44
N ASP A 290 3.20 -24.18 5.39
CA ASP A 290 2.53 -25.14 4.51
C ASP A 290 3.36 -26.44 4.45
N LYS A 291 3.12 -27.29 3.45
CA LYS A 291 3.87 -28.55 3.30
C LYS A 291 5.33 -28.34 2.88
N THR A 292 5.69 -27.14 2.42
CA THR A 292 7.01 -26.84 1.83
C THR A 292 7.94 -26.12 2.80
N GLY A 293 7.40 -25.34 3.73
CA GLY A 293 8.21 -24.61 4.69
C GLY A 293 7.41 -23.70 5.60
N VAL A 294 8.15 -22.86 6.32
CA VAL A 294 7.62 -21.89 7.29
C VAL A 294 8.17 -20.51 6.94
N LEU A 295 7.36 -19.47 7.17
CA LEU A 295 7.75 -18.08 6.98
C LEU A 295 7.23 -17.22 8.14
N LYS A 296 8.09 -16.31 8.59
CA LYS A 296 7.75 -15.36 9.63
C LYS A 296 6.79 -14.30 9.08
N CYS A 297 5.85 -13.87 9.89
CA CYS A 297 4.93 -12.77 9.60
C CYS A 297 5.04 -11.71 10.69
N SER A 298 4.84 -10.45 10.34
CA SER A 298 4.94 -9.31 11.26
C SER A 298 3.81 -8.31 11.07
N ALA A 299 3.29 -7.82 12.19
CA ALA A 299 2.49 -6.61 12.26
C ALA A 299 3.24 -5.59 13.11
N PHE A 300 3.91 -4.63 12.45
CA PHE A 300 4.73 -3.64 13.12
C PHE A 300 3.89 -2.62 13.90
N GLU A 301 4.52 -1.92 14.85
CA GLU A 301 3.91 -0.85 15.66
C GLU A 301 3.01 0.10 14.85
N PRO A 302 3.43 0.61 13.67
CA PRO A 302 2.62 1.57 12.92
C PRO A 302 1.26 1.02 12.47
N THR A 303 1.05 -0.29 12.48
CA THR A 303 -0.24 -0.94 12.13
C THR A 303 -1.31 -0.80 13.24
N LYS A 304 -0.98 -0.19 14.38
CA LYS A 304 -1.91 0.16 15.48
C LYS A 304 -2.84 -0.99 15.88
N ASN A 305 -4.15 -0.79 15.77
CA ASN A 305 -5.21 -1.72 16.17
C ASN A 305 -5.23 -3.02 15.36
N PHE A 306 -4.60 -3.07 14.19
CA PHE A 306 -4.46 -4.31 13.42
C PHE A 306 -3.70 -5.39 14.20
N ARG A 307 -2.76 -4.99 15.07
CA ARG A 307 -2.03 -5.91 15.94
C ARG A 307 -2.94 -6.68 16.89
N GLU A 308 -4.06 -6.09 17.33
CA GLU A 308 -5.02 -6.79 18.19
C GLU A 308 -5.70 -7.96 17.48
N ILE A 309 -5.91 -7.85 16.16
CA ILE A 309 -6.42 -8.96 15.35
C ILE A 309 -5.36 -10.06 15.25
N VAL A 310 -4.11 -9.69 14.96
CA VAL A 310 -3.01 -10.64 14.84
C VAL A 310 -2.77 -11.40 16.14
N ARG A 311 -2.85 -10.75 17.31
CA ARG A 311 -2.66 -11.39 18.62
C ARG A 311 -3.71 -12.47 18.94
N LYS A 312 -4.85 -12.47 18.27
CA LYS A 312 -5.94 -13.45 18.48
C LYS A 312 -5.71 -14.77 17.74
N LEU A 313 -4.72 -14.85 16.85
CA LEU A 313 -4.36 -16.07 16.13
C LEU A 313 -3.78 -17.11 17.08
N VAL A 314 -4.04 -18.38 16.79
CA VAL A 314 -3.47 -19.53 17.51
C VAL A 314 -2.92 -20.56 16.53
N PRO A 315 -1.95 -21.40 16.95
CA PRO A 315 -1.43 -22.46 16.10
C PRO A 315 -2.54 -23.37 15.57
N GLY A 316 -2.51 -23.63 14.26
CA GLY A 316 -3.52 -24.40 13.54
C GLY A 316 -4.52 -23.57 12.74
N ASP A 317 -4.69 -22.27 13.06
CA ASP A 317 -5.52 -21.36 12.26
C ASP A 317 -5.02 -21.30 10.81
N GLU A 318 -5.92 -21.36 9.84
CA GLU A 318 -5.60 -21.21 8.43
C GLU A 318 -5.84 -19.76 8.01
N VAL A 319 -4.83 -19.13 7.42
CA VAL A 319 -4.86 -17.71 7.06
C VAL A 319 -4.30 -17.49 5.65
N LYS A 320 -4.70 -16.37 5.02
CA LYS A 320 -3.92 -15.77 3.93
C LYS A 320 -3.31 -14.46 4.40
N VAL A 321 -2.00 -14.31 4.22
CA VAL A 321 -1.27 -13.08 4.54
C VAL A 321 -0.96 -12.33 3.26
N TYR A 322 -1.11 -11.00 3.31
CA TYR A 322 -0.85 -10.10 2.21
C TYR A 322 0.23 -9.14 2.66
N GLY A 323 1.36 -9.07 1.94
CA GLY A 323 2.41 -8.16 2.35
C GLY A 323 3.74 -8.38 1.66
N SER A 324 4.70 -7.52 1.98
CA SER A 324 6.04 -7.60 1.44
C SER A 324 6.95 -8.48 2.26
N VAL A 325 7.80 -9.26 1.58
CA VAL A 325 8.78 -10.12 2.21
C VAL A 325 10.12 -9.39 2.27
N LYS A 326 10.63 -9.26 3.49
CA LYS A 326 11.96 -8.71 3.77
C LYS A 326 12.59 -9.50 4.91
N ASP A 327 13.86 -9.88 4.74
CA ASP A 327 14.60 -10.70 5.70
C ASP A 327 13.79 -11.96 6.09
N ARG A 328 13.21 -12.63 5.08
CA ARG A 328 12.32 -13.81 5.24
C ARG A 328 11.11 -13.59 6.17
N THR A 329 10.66 -12.35 6.27
CA THR A 329 9.49 -11.96 7.07
C THR A 329 8.47 -11.21 6.23
N VAL A 330 7.20 -11.65 6.26
CA VAL A 330 6.07 -10.96 5.64
C VAL A 330 5.64 -9.78 6.52
N ASN A 331 5.73 -8.57 5.98
CA ASN A 331 5.23 -7.36 6.62
C ASN A 331 3.77 -7.16 6.21
N LEU A 332 2.84 -7.42 7.13
CA LEU A 332 1.42 -7.52 6.83
C LEU A 332 0.81 -6.17 6.42
N GLU A 333 0.08 -6.20 5.32
CA GLU A 333 -0.84 -5.16 4.84
C GLU A 333 -2.30 -5.57 5.09
N LYS A 334 -2.60 -6.87 4.87
CA LYS A 334 -3.90 -7.50 5.14
C LYS A 334 -3.72 -8.93 5.66
N LEU A 335 -4.76 -9.41 6.34
CA LEU A 335 -4.85 -10.76 6.88
C LEU A 335 -6.26 -11.30 6.63
N GLU A 336 -6.37 -12.40 5.89
CA GLU A 336 -7.61 -13.14 5.72
C GLU A 336 -7.61 -14.33 6.69
N ILE A 337 -8.65 -14.41 7.51
CA ILE A 337 -8.93 -15.56 8.36
C ILE A 337 -9.77 -16.56 7.56
N VAL A 338 -9.16 -17.67 7.14
CA VAL A 338 -9.78 -18.70 6.30
C VAL A 338 -10.45 -19.77 7.16
N ASN A 339 -9.74 -20.29 8.15
CA ASN A 339 -10.26 -21.29 9.09
C ASN A 339 -9.73 -21.02 10.51
N LEU A 340 -10.58 -21.23 11.52
CA LEU A 340 -10.23 -21.06 12.94
C LEU A 340 -10.31 -22.41 13.62
N VAL A 341 -9.25 -22.77 14.33
CA VAL A 341 -9.30 -23.97 15.19
C VAL A 341 -10.02 -23.65 16.51
N PRO A 342 -10.69 -24.64 17.13
CA PRO A 342 -11.28 -24.47 18.44
C PRO A 342 -10.21 -24.09 19.48
N LEU A 343 -10.43 -22.98 20.17
CA LEU A 343 -9.60 -22.61 21.31
C LEU A 343 -10.16 -23.33 22.54
N THR A 344 -9.37 -24.19 23.17
CA THR A 344 -9.80 -24.95 24.34
C THR A 344 -9.02 -24.56 25.58
N ARG A 345 -9.68 -24.60 26.74
CA ARG A 345 -9.04 -24.50 28.06
C ARG A 345 -9.44 -25.67 28.93
N THR A 346 -8.52 -26.06 29.79
CA THR A 346 -8.77 -27.08 30.79
C THR A 346 -9.32 -26.43 32.06
N VAL A 347 -10.56 -26.77 32.44
CA VAL A 347 -11.24 -26.22 33.62
C VAL A 347 -11.62 -27.30 34.61
N SER A 348 -11.76 -26.93 35.88
CA SER A 348 -12.30 -27.84 36.88
C SER A 348 -13.76 -28.19 36.55
N PRO A 349 -14.18 -29.45 36.75
CA PRO A 349 -15.55 -29.87 36.46
C PRO A 349 -16.58 -29.08 37.27
N VAL A 350 -17.76 -28.91 36.70
CA VAL A 350 -18.90 -28.30 37.41
C VAL A 350 -19.70 -29.41 38.08
N CYS A 351 -20.08 -29.21 39.34
CA CYS A 351 -20.93 -30.16 40.07
C CYS A 351 -22.33 -30.22 39.43
N PRO A 352 -22.81 -31.40 38.99
CA PRO A 352 -24.10 -31.52 38.30
C PRO A 352 -25.29 -31.21 39.21
N GLN A 353 -25.12 -31.21 40.53
CA GLN A 353 -26.19 -30.92 41.48
C GLN A 353 -26.26 -29.47 41.93
N CYS A 354 -25.15 -28.75 42.01
CA CYS A 354 -25.14 -27.39 42.57
C CYS A 354 -24.52 -26.33 41.66
N GLY A 355 -24.03 -26.70 40.47
CA GLY A 355 -23.48 -25.77 39.49
C GLY A 355 -22.14 -25.12 39.89
N ARG A 356 -21.55 -25.49 41.03
CA ARG A 356 -20.25 -24.94 41.47
C ARG A 356 -19.09 -25.73 40.87
N HIS A 357 -17.99 -25.05 40.56
CA HIS A 357 -16.74 -25.70 40.21
C HIS A 357 -16.25 -26.60 41.36
N MET A 358 -15.83 -27.82 41.01
CA MET A 358 -15.27 -28.79 41.95
C MET A 358 -13.83 -28.40 42.32
N GLU A 359 -13.41 -28.75 43.54
CA GLU A 359 -12.03 -28.59 44.01
C GLU A 359 -11.20 -29.85 43.73
N SER A 360 -9.88 -29.71 43.65
CA SER A 360 -8.97 -30.86 43.56
C SER A 360 -9.07 -31.73 44.83
N ALA A 361 -9.14 -33.04 44.64
CA ALA A 361 -9.19 -34.02 45.72
C ALA A 361 -7.79 -34.52 46.15
N GLY A 362 -6.72 -34.01 45.53
CA GLY A 362 -5.33 -34.44 45.73
C GLY A 362 -4.66 -34.88 44.42
N ALA A 363 -3.32 -35.01 44.42
CA ALA A 363 -2.58 -35.44 43.24
C ALA A 363 -3.08 -36.81 42.74
N GLY A 364 -3.54 -36.88 41.49
CA GLY A 364 -4.08 -38.09 40.88
C GLY A 364 -5.44 -38.57 41.42
N GLN A 365 -6.09 -37.82 42.32
CA GLN A 365 -7.36 -38.22 42.97
C GLN A 365 -8.61 -37.57 42.34
N GLY A 366 -8.44 -36.82 41.25
CA GLY A 366 -9.53 -36.15 40.54
C GLY A 366 -10.08 -34.93 41.29
N TYR A 367 -11.36 -34.65 41.08
CA TYR A 367 -12.06 -33.48 41.61
C TYR A 367 -13.30 -33.88 42.41
N ARG A 368 -13.67 -33.08 43.42
CA ARG A 368 -14.84 -33.33 44.27
C ARG A 368 -15.62 -32.07 44.61
N CYS A 369 -16.92 -32.23 44.82
CA CYS A 369 -17.75 -31.20 45.44
C CYS A 369 -17.91 -31.49 46.94
N ARG A 370 -17.41 -30.63 47.83
CA ARG A 370 -17.56 -30.82 49.29
C ARG A 370 -19.03 -30.84 49.73
N LYS A 371 -19.87 -30.03 49.10
CA LYS A 371 -21.29 -29.84 49.43
C LYS A 371 -22.15 -31.05 49.03
N CYS A 372 -22.03 -31.47 47.76
CA CYS A 372 -22.87 -32.53 47.18
C CYS A 372 -22.22 -33.91 47.19
N LYS A 373 -20.95 -34.03 47.62
CA LYS A 373 -20.14 -35.27 47.65
C LYS A 373 -19.92 -35.96 46.29
N THR A 374 -20.34 -35.34 45.19
CA THR A 374 -20.07 -35.80 43.81
C THR A 374 -18.57 -35.73 43.50
N LYS A 375 -18.08 -36.63 42.64
CA LYS A 375 -16.68 -36.68 42.17
C LYS A 375 -16.62 -36.63 40.65
N ALA A 376 -15.48 -36.18 40.13
CA ALA A 376 -15.16 -36.21 38.71
C ALA A 376 -13.71 -36.69 38.52
N PRO A 377 -13.41 -37.47 37.47
CA PRO A 377 -12.12 -38.15 37.32
C PRO A 377 -10.97 -37.19 36.99
N GLY A 378 -11.25 -36.04 36.37
CA GLY A 378 -10.24 -35.09 35.94
C GLY A 378 -10.85 -33.77 35.51
N GLN A 379 -10.00 -32.86 35.01
CA GLN A 379 -10.48 -31.63 34.42
C GLN A 379 -11.25 -31.90 33.13
N ILE A 380 -12.12 -30.98 32.76
CA ILE A 380 -12.84 -31.02 31.48
C ILE A 380 -12.25 -30.01 30.52
N THR A 381 -12.25 -30.36 29.24
CA THR A 381 -11.92 -29.44 28.15
C THR A 381 -13.15 -28.61 27.85
N GLN A 382 -13.02 -27.29 27.95
CA GLN A 382 -14.05 -26.33 27.58
C GLN A 382 -13.59 -25.52 26.37
N GLU A 383 -14.40 -25.49 25.33
CA GLU A 383 -14.21 -24.57 24.20
C GLU A 383 -14.46 -23.13 24.65
N ILE A 384 -13.56 -22.23 24.28
CA ILE A 384 -13.64 -20.80 24.49
C ILE A 384 -14.13 -20.17 23.19
N GLU A 385 -15.21 -19.40 23.28
CA GLU A 385 -15.65 -18.58 22.17
C GLU A 385 -14.57 -17.55 21.83
N ARG A 386 -14.13 -17.55 20.57
CA ARG A 386 -13.06 -16.67 20.09
C ARG A 386 -13.67 -15.37 19.60
N ASP A 387 -13.15 -14.24 20.07
CA ASP A 387 -13.45 -12.91 19.54
C ASP A 387 -12.67 -12.65 18.23
N LEU A 388 -12.75 -13.59 17.28
CA LEU A 388 -12.13 -13.50 15.95
C LEU A 388 -13.07 -14.18 14.96
N LYS A 389 -13.40 -13.49 13.86
CA LYS A 389 -14.31 -13.99 12.84
C LYS A 389 -13.59 -14.28 11.53
N PHE A 390 -14.17 -15.15 10.71
CA PHE A 390 -13.75 -15.33 9.33
C PHE A 390 -13.87 -14.02 8.55
N GLY A 391 -12.98 -13.84 7.58
CA GLY A 391 -13.00 -12.68 6.70
C GLY A 391 -11.66 -11.96 6.62
N LEU A 392 -11.69 -10.83 5.92
CA LEU A 392 -10.51 -10.03 5.61
C LEU A 392 -10.38 -8.88 6.62
N TYR A 393 -9.18 -8.70 7.13
CA TYR A 393 -8.79 -7.60 8.00
C TYR A 393 -7.67 -6.83 7.33
N GLU A 394 -7.67 -5.51 7.47
CA GLU A 394 -6.64 -4.63 6.89
C GLU A 394 -6.04 -3.70 7.94
N VAL A 395 -4.80 -3.27 7.69
CA VAL A 395 -4.18 -2.20 8.47
C VAL A 395 -5.00 -0.92 8.40
N PRO A 396 -4.98 -0.07 9.44
CA PRO A 396 -5.72 1.19 9.44
C PRO A 396 -5.24 2.16 8.36
N PRO A 397 -6.06 3.16 7.97
CA PRO A 397 -5.70 4.14 6.94
C PRO A 397 -4.34 4.78 7.18
N THR A 398 -4.00 5.12 8.44
CA THR A 398 -2.68 5.71 8.78
C THR A 398 -1.47 4.82 8.48
N ALA A 399 -1.67 3.51 8.34
CA ALA A 399 -0.62 2.53 8.10
C ALA A 399 -0.66 1.96 6.67
N ARG A 400 -1.62 2.40 5.86
CA ARG A 400 -1.89 1.84 4.54
C ARG A 400 -0.80 2.25 3.56
N ARG A 401 -0.28 1.26 2.83
CA ARG A 401 0.69 1.49 1.76
C ARG A 401 -0.04 1.86 0.47
N HIS A 402 0.60 2.64 -0.39
CA HIS A 402 0.00 3.19 -1.61
C HIS A 402 -0.69 2.14 -2.51
N LEU A 403 -0.07 0.97 -2.70
CA LEU A 403 -0.58 -0.06 -3.59
C LEU A 403 -1.63 -0.97 -2.93
N ALA A 404 -1.71 -1.01 -1.60
CA ALA A 404 -2.58 -1.93 -0.88
C ALA A 404 -4.06 -1.59 -1.15
N LYS A 405 -4.78 -2.52 -1.78
CA LYS A 405 -6.22 -2.39 -2.06
C LYS A 405 -7.01 -2.40 -0.77
N GLN A 406 -7.77 -1.34 -0.55
CA GLN A 406 -8.66 -1.17 0.59
C GLN A 406 -9.78 -2.21 0.52
N ILE A 407 -10.19 -2.77 1.67
CA ILE A 407 -11.32 -3.71 1.77
C ILE A 407 -12.59 -3.13 1.15
N ILE A 408 -12.83 -1.82 1.30
CA ILE A 408 -14.00 -1.15 0.72
C ILE A 408 -14.06 -1.23 -0.82
N ARG A 409 -12.92 -1.50 -1.49
CA ARG A 409 -12.82 -1.71 -2.94
C ARG A 409 -12.90 -3.19 -3.33
N ILE A 410 -13.08 -4.11 -2.38
CA ILE A 410 -13.18 -5.55 -2.61
C ILE A 410 -14.66 -5.93 -2.51
N ALA A 411 -15.33 -6.02 -3.67
CA ALA A 411 -16.76 -6.34 -3.77
C ALA A 411 -17.03 -7.84 -3.68
N GLU A 412 -16.55 -8.49 -2.63
CA GLU A 412 -16.64 -9.95 -2.47
C GLU A 412 -17.59 -10.36 -1.34
N PRO A 413 -18.57 -11.25 -1.56
CA PRO A 413 -19.57 -11.65 -0.56
C PRO A 413 -18.99 -12.28 0.71
N TRP A 414 -17.79 -12.86 0.63
CA TRP A 414 -17.09 -13.47 1.76
C TRP A 414 -16.33 -12.44 2.62
N CYS A 415 -16.25 -11.19 2.17
CA CYS A 415 -15.60 -10.12 2.89
C CYS A 415 -16.54 -9.54 3.95
N ALA A 416 -16.58 -10.14 5.15
CA ALA A 416 -17.16 -9.49 6.30
C ALA A 416 -16.32 -8.23 6.60
N MET A 417 -16.82 -7.05 6.22
CA MET A 417 -16.12 -5.78 6.43
C MET A 417 -15.97 -5.55 7.94
N HIS A 418 -14.75 -5.73 8.45
CA HIS A 418 -14.38 -5.39 9.82
C HIS A 418 -13.53 -4.12 9.75
N PRO A 419 -14.17 -2.94 9.82
CA PRO A 419 -13.53 -1.74 9.32
C PRO A 419 -12.39 -1.31 10.24
N SER A 420 -11.30 -0.90 9.62
CA SER A 420 -10.55 0.25 10.10
C SER A 420 -11.00 1.46 9.25
N ARG A 421 -12.08 2.12 9.68
CA ARG A 421 -12.25 3.54 9.37
C ARG A 421 -11.56 4.33 10.45
#